data_AF-A0AAE1XD10-F1
#
_entry.id   AF-A0AAE1XD10-F1
#
_cell.length_a   1.000
_cell.length_b   1.000
_cell.length_c   1.000
_cell.angle_alpha   90.00
_cell.angle_beta   90.00
_cell.angle_gamma   90.00
#
_symmetry.space_group_name_H-M   'P 1'
#
loop_
_entity.id
_entity.type
_entity.pdbx_description
1 polymer ?
#
loop_
_entity_poly.entity_id
_entity_poly.type
_entity_poly.pdbx_seq_one_letter_code
_entity_poly.pdbx_strand_id
1 'polypeptide(L)'
;MAASMNQRVMATRPRGLRPASKNGPILDKGNLSLPQSSASWDIVENNPSIHPQWQPEYFGDAIVVNGKAWPYMIVQRRKYRFRIINASNARFFKFYFSNGLGFIHVGSDSAYNEKPVMVKEFLLAPSEIADLIVDFSNSNSDSAILSNDAPYPYPSGDPVNEANSKVMKFIIKGGHVLDKSKIPTTLIKYPSPNLSDASVTRYIALYEYTSNTGEPVHLYINGKPYEAPVTEIPKVGSTEIWNIINLTEDNHPLHIHLGLFVALDQTELLDVDKFRECMKKINDAIKCQVDKYARGKKIEVPAHEKGWKNVYKMMPKYMTKILVRFSYIHSNASYPFDATAEPGYVYHCHILDHEDNVMMRPLKFTN
;
A
#
# COMPACT_ATOMS: atom_id res chain seq x y z
N MET A 1 20.85 -7.08 5.47
CA MET A 1 20.87 -8.38 4.76
C MET A 1 19.87 -8.26 3.61
N ALA A 2 20.23 -7.56 2.52
CA ALA A 2 19.33 -7.33 1.39
C ALA A 2 19.49 -8.49 0.40
N ALA A 3 18.60 -9.48 0.49
CA ALA A 3 18.43 -10.41 -0.60
C ALA A 3 17.99 -9.60 -1.83
N SER A 4 18.71 -9.73 -2.94
CA SER A 4 18.30 -9.23 -4.26
C SER A 4 16.86 -9.66 -4.55
N MET A 5 15.90 -8.78 -4.26
CA MET A 5 14.50 -8.97 -4.59
C MET A 5 14.21 -8.16 -5.85
N ASN A 6 14.17 -8.85 -6.99
CA ASN A 6 13.51 -8.31 -8.18
C ASN A 6 12.12 -7.80 -7.79
N GLN A 7 11.71 -6.64 -8.29
CA GLN A 7 10.46 -5.98 -7.91
C GLN A 7 9.24 -6.80 -8.31
N ARG A 8 8.45 -7.23 -7.32
CA ARG A 8 7.37 -8.20 -7.51
C ARG A 8 6.01 -7.50 -7.49
N VAL A 9 5.31 -7.58 -8.61
CA VAL A 9 3.85 -7.48 -8.62
C VAL A 9 3.32 -8.92 -8.50
N MET A 10 2.66 -9.27 -7.41
CA MET A 10 2.00 -10.58 -7.34
C MET A 10 0.57 -10.44 -7.84
N ALA A 11 0.25 -11.18 -8.90
CA ALA A 11 -1.10 -11.34 -9.42
C ALA A 11 -1.51 -12.80 -9.24
N THR A 12 -2.27 -13.15 -8.19
CA THR A 12 -2.66 -14.56 -7.99
C THR A 12 -3.37 -15.10 -9.24
N ARG A 13 -3.04 -16.33 -9.67
CA ARG A 13 -3.71 -16.98 -10.81
C ARG A 13 -5.24 -16.88 -10.63
N PRO A 14 -5.99 -16.45 -11.67
CA PRO A 14 -7.43 -16.32 -11.54
C PRO A 14 -8.06 -17.69 -11.25
N ARG A 15 -8.75 -17.82 -10.11
CA ARG A 15 -9.71 -18.89 -9.92
C ARG A 15 -10.95 -18.55 -10.74
N GLY A 16 -11.32 -19.43 -11.67
CA GLY A 16 -12.69 -19.42 -12.17
C GLY A 16 -13.63 -19.56 -10.98
N LEU A 17 -14.53 -18.60 -10.78
CA LEU A 17 -15.53 -18.65 -9.71
C LEU A 17 -16.40 -19.91 -9.93
N ARG A 18 -16.16 -20.96 -9.13
CA ARG A 18 -16.99 -22.17 -9.12
C ARG A 18 -18.19 -21.98 -8.18
N PRO A 19 -19.36 -22.54 -8.50
CA PRO A 19 -20.51 -22.52 -7.60
C PRO A 19 -20.27 -23.44 -6.40
N ALA A 20 -20.84 -23.08 -5.26
CA ALA A 20 -20.75 -23.82 -4.01
C ALA A 20 -21.36 -25.23 -4.13
N SER A 21 -20.59 -26.26 -3.78
CA SER A 21 -21.15 -27.55 -3.35
C SER A 21 -20.28 -28.17 -2.24
N LYS A 22 -20.98 -28.89 -1.36
CA LYS A 22 -20.56 -29.42 -0.06
C LYS A 22 -19.65 -30.67 -0.19
N ASN A 23 -18.87 -30.88 0.88
CA ASN A 23 -18.17 -32.11 1.33
C ASN A 23 -16.72 -32.35 0.85
N GLY A 24 -15.81 -32.49 1.83
CA GLY A 24 -14.58 -33.29 1.73
C GLY A 24 -13.26 -32.50 1.71
N PRO A 25 -12.22 -32.91 2.48
CA PRO A 25 -11.07 -32.08 2.80
C PRO A 25 -10.05 -32.05 1.66
N ILE A 26 -9.52 -30.88 1.34
CA ILE A 26 -8.29 -30.76 0.54
C ILE A 26 -7.35 -29.82 1.28
N LEU A 27 -6.55 -30.42 2.16
CA LEU A 27 -5.21 -29.94 2.46
C LEU A 27 -4.42 -30.08 1.15
N ASP A 28 -4.07 -28.95 0.53
CA ASP A 28 -2.94 -28.91 -0.37
C ASP A 28 -1.99 -27.82 0.14
N LYS A 29 -1.11 -28.24 1.04
CA LYS A 29 0.07 -27.47 1.45
C LYS A 29 1.02 -27.47 0.26
N GLY A 30 0.83 -26.52 -0.65
CA GLY A 30 1.83 -26.20 -1.66
C GLY A 30 3.03 -25.50 -1.02
N ASN A 31 3.91 -26.26 -0.36
CA ASN A 31 5.29 -25.84 -0.14
C ASN A 31 5.94 -25.70 -1.53
N LEU A 32 6.20 -24.48 -1.98
CA LEU A 32 6.99 -24.27 -3.18
C LEU A 32 8.46 -24.17 -2.79
N SER A 33 9.14 -25.32 -2.80
CA SER A 33 10.60 -25.38 -2.94
C SER A 33 10.97 -24.80 -4.32
N LEU A 34 11.73 -23.71 -4.33
CA LEU A 34 12.29 -23.14 -5.55
C LEU A 34 13.31 -24.13 -6.14
N PRO A 35 13.25 -24.47 -7.44
CA PRO A 35 14.43 -25.01 -8.11
C PRO A 35 15.47 -23.89 -8.16
N GLN A 36 16.66 -24.13 -7.60
CA GLN A 36 17.83 -23.30 -7.81
C GLN A 36 18.16 -23.30 -9.30
N SER A 37 17.64 -22.33 -10.05
CA SER A 37 18.20 -21.99 -11.36
C SER A 37 19.44 -21.15 -11.10
N SER A 38 20.61 -21.73 -11.35
CA SER A 38 21.89 -21.05 -11.44
C SER A 38 21.86 -20.06 -12.62
N ALA A 39 21.32 -18.87 -12.38
CA ALA A 39 21.79 -17.69 -13.11
C ALA A 39 23.08 -17.28 -12.39
N SER A 40 24.23 -17.58 -13.00
CA SER A 40 25.50 -17.02 -12.57
C SER A 40 25.48 -15.53 -12.88
N TRP A 41 24.98 -14.75 -11.93
CA TRP A 41 25.34 -13.35 -11.83
C TRP A 41 26.74 -13.35 -11.27
N ASP A 42 27.70 -12.73 -11.96
CA ASP A 42 29.06 -12.58 -11.45
C ASP A 42 28.98 -11.94 -10.07
N ILE A 43 29.17 -12.77 -9.03
CA ILE A 43 29.28 -12.31 -7.66
C ILE A 43 30.60 -11.56 -7.62
N VAL A 44 30.52 -10.24 -7.75
CA VAL A 44 31.67 -9.39 -7.48
C VAL A 44 32.09 -9.72 -6.04
N GLU A 45 33.32 -10.23 -5.91
CA GLU A 45 33.89 -10.95 -4.76
C GLU A 45 34.08 -10.08 -3.50
N ASN A 46 33.27 -9.04 -3.30
CA ASN A 46 33.42 -8.13 -2.17
C ASN A 46 32.05 -7.61 -1.70
N ASN A 47 31.25 -8.49 -1.08
CA ASN A 47 30.09 -8.05 -0.32
C ASN A 47 30.56 -7.68 1.10
N PRO A 48 30.63 -6.38 1.47
CA PRO A 48 31.18 -5.98 2.76
C PRO A 48 30.30 -6.50 3.90
N SER A 49 30.91 -6.94 5.00
CA SER A 49 30.19 -7.40 6.20
C SER A 49 29.40 -6.29 6.90
N ILE A 50 29.73 -5.02 6.62
CA ILE A 50 29.00 -3.83 7.02
C ILE A 50 28.83 -3.00 5.74
N HIS A 51 27.60 -2.84 5.26
CA HIS A 51 27.33 -1.91 4.16
C HIS A 51 27.55 -0.48 4.70
N PRO A 52 28.47 0.30 4.10
CA PRO A 52 28.90 1.58 4.67
C PRO A 52 27.81 2.66 4.62
N GLN A 53 26.78 2.47 3.78
CA GLN A 53 25.72 3.45 3.57
C GLN A 53 24.40 2.74 3.26
N TRP A 54 23.37 3.06 4.05
CA TRP A 54 21.98 2.75 3.74
C TRP A 54 21.55 3.53 2.48
N GLN A 55 20.76 2.89 1.61
CA GLN A 55 20.12 3.55 0.48
C GLN A 55 18.65 3.78 0.85
N PRO A 56 18.13 5.01 0.69
CA PRO A 56 16.76 5.31 1.10
C PRO A 56 15.71 4.54 0.30
N GLU A 57 16.07 4.16 -0.93
CA GLU A 57 15.25 3.90 -2.11
C GLU A 57 15.77 2.73 -2.96
N TYR A 58 15.10 1.56 -3.03
CA TYR A 58 15.34 0.59 -4.11
C TYR A 58 14.19 0.47 -5.12
N PHE A 59 14.43 0.94 -6.35
CA PHE A 59 13.42 1.00 -7.42
C PHE A 59 13.50 -0.11 -8.47
N GLY A 60 14.65 -0.76 -8.67
CA GLY A 60 14.86 -1.83 -9.65
C GLY A 60 14.52 -1.49 -11.12
N ASP A 61 15.20 -2.14 -12.07
CA ASP A 61 15.01 -1.85 -13.51
C ASP A 61 13.98 -2.77 -14.19
N ALA A 62 13.86 -4.01 -13.69
CA ALA A 62 12.98 -5.01 -14.26
C ALA A 62 11.68 -5.16 -13.47
N ILE A 63 10.55 -5.01 -14.15
CA ILE A 63 9.24 -5.29 -13.57
C ILE A 63 8.93 -6.79 -13.67
N VAL A 64 8.65 -7.41 -12.52
CA VAL A 64 8.37 -8.84 -12.43
C VAL A 64 6.94 -9.06 -11.96
N VAL A 65 6.18 -9.90 -12.66
CA VAL A 65 4.88 -10.39 -12.20
C VAL A 65 4.98 -11.86 -11.84
N ASN A 66 4.64 -12.23 -10.61
CA ASN A 66 4.73 -13.61 -10.09
C ASN A 66 6.09 -14.30 -10.36
N GLY A 67 7.20 -13.58 -10.21
CA GLY A 67 8.54 -14.12 -10.43
C GLY A 67 8.98 -14.23 -11.90
N LYS A 68 8.23 -13.68 -12.87
CA LYS A 68 8.66 -13.56 -14.28
C LYS A 68 8.75 -12.11 -14.73
N ALA A 69 9.87 -11.73 -15.34
CA ALA A 69 10.06 -10.39 -15.91
C ALA A 69 9.14 -10.20 -17.14
N TRP A 70 8.43 -9.07 -17.18
CA TRP A 70 7.51 -8.65 -18.25
C TRP A 70 6.73 -9.80 -18.92
N PRO A 71 5.94 -10.58 -18.15
CA PRO A 71 5.32 -11.77 -18.70
C PRO A 71 4.15 -11.41 -19.62
N TYR A 72 3.63 -12.43 -20.29
CA TYR A 72 2.33 -12.34 -20.94
C TYR A 72 1.35 -13.36 -20.37
N MET A 73 0.05 -13.10 -20.55
CA MET A 73 -1.03 -14.01 -20.23
C MET A 73 -2.02 -14.08 -21.38
N ILE A 74 -2.41 -15.30 -21.77
CA ILE A 74 -3.46 -15.51 -22.75
C ILE A 74 -4.81 -15.49 -22.03
N VAL A 75 -5.75 -14.66 -22.51
CA VAL A 75 -7.09 -14.51 -21.94
C VAL A 75 -8.15 -14.69 -23.02
N GLN A 76 -9.34 -15.10 -22.60
CA GLN A 76 -10.55 -15.12 -23.42
C GLN A 76 -11.28 -13.78 -23.31
N ARG A 77 -12.13 -13.42 -24.28
CA ARG A 77 -12.98 -12.21 -24.25
C ARG A 77 -14.13 -12.34 -23.23
N ARG A 78 -13.80 -12.20 -21.94
CA ARG A 78 -14.70 -12.30 -20.78
C ARG A 78 -14.10 -11.62 -19.55
N LYS A 79 -14.83 -11.64 -18.43
CA LYS A 79 -14.36 -11.13 -17.14
C LYS A 79 -13.33 -12.04 -16.48
N TYR A 80 -12.31 -11.41 -15.91
CA TYR A 80 -11.30 -12.00 -15.03
C TYR A 80 -11.18 -11.18 -13.75
N ARG A 81 -11.02 -11.86 -12.62
CA ARG A 81 -10.72 -11.24 -11.32
C ARG A 81 -9.23 -11.37 -11.04
N PHE A 82 -8.58 -10.26 -10.76
CA PHE A 82 -7.16 -10.16 -10.42
C PHE A 82 -7.03 -9.59 -9.01
N ARG A 83 -6.08 -10.14 -8.25
CA ARG A 83 -5.60 -9.53 -7.01
C ARG A 83 -4.19 -9.07 -7.25
N ILE A 84 -4.01 -7.78 -7.39
CA ILE A 84 -2.72 -7.15 -7.65
C ILE A 84 -2.17 -6.70 -6.30
N ILE A 85 -1.03 -7.25 -5.90
CA ILE A 85 -0.30 -6.86 -4.71
C ILE A 85 0.98 -6.18 -5.17
N ASN A 86 1.23 -4.97 -4.70
CA ASN A 86 2.52 -4.32 -4.88
C ASN A 86 3.49 -4.82 -3.80
N ALA A 87 4.38 -5.74 -4.17
CA ALA A 87 5.43 -6.29 -3.31
C ALA A 87 6.82 -5.79 -3.75
N SER A 88 6.89 -4.55 -4.24
CA SER A 88 8.14 -3.83 -4.48
C SER A 88 8.63 -3.16 -3.20
N ASN A 89 9.94 -2.93 -3.09
CA ASN A 89 10.54 -2.18 -1.98
C ASN A 89 9.98 -0.76 -1.85
N ALA A 90 10.09 0.04 -2.91
CA ALA A 90 9.74 1.46 -2.88
C ALA A 90 8.87 1.94 -4.06
N ARG A 91 8.78 1.14 -5.12
CA ARG A 91 8.14 1.58 -6.37
C ARG A 91 6.62 1.65 -6.24
N PHE A 92 6.07 2.80 -6.55
CA PHE A 92 4.65 2.99 -6.79
C PHE A 92 4.31 2.61 -8.23
N PHE A 93 3.10 2.12 -8.46
CA PHE A 93 2.58 1.87 -9.79
C PHE A 93 1.30 2.64 -10.02
N LYS A 94 1.25 3.44 -11.07
CA LYS A 94 0.00 4.03 -11.57
C LYS A 94 -0.43 3.20 -12.78
N PHE A 95 -1.30 2.24 -12.52
CA PHE A 95 -1.68 1.23 -13.51
C PHE A 95 -2.75 1.73 -14.46
N TYR A 96 -2.56 1.47 -15.76
CA TYR A 96 -3.56 1.68 -16.81
C TYR A 96 -3.38 0.66 -17.94
N PHE A 97 -4.40 0.48 -18.78
CA PHE A 97 -4.28 -0.36 -19.98
C PHE A 97 -3.96 0.47 -21.22
N SER A 98 -2.97 0.04 -21.99
CA SER A 98 -2.54 0.72 -23.23
C SER A 98 -3.61 0.81 -24.32
N ASN A 99 -4.65 -0.03 -24.25
CA ASN A 99 -5.77 -0.04 -25.21
C ASN A 99 -7.05 0.60 -24.64
N GLY A 100 -6.97 1.30 -23.49
CA GLY A 100 -8.09 2.02 -22.90
C GLY A 100 -9.10 1.15 -22.14
N LEU A 101 -8.82 -0.15 -21.93
CA LEU A 101 -9.58 -0.96 -20.98
C LEU A 101 -9.57 -0.31 -19.59
N GLY A 102 -10.65 -0.51 -18.84
CA GLY A 102 -10.75 -0.06 -17.46
C GLY A 102 -10.72 -1.23 -16.48
N PHE A 103 -10.77 -0.87 -15.20
CA PHE A 103 -10.86 -1.78 -14.08
C PHE A 103 -12.17 -1.57 -13.34
N ILE A 104 -12.68 -2.64 -12.76
CA ILE A 104 -13.78 -2.61 -11.80
C ILE A 104 -13.19 -2.99 -10.45
N HIS A 105 -12.93 -1.99 -9.61
CA HIS A 105 -12.31 -2.13 -8.30
C HIS A 105 -13.35 -2.62 -7.29
N VAL A 106 -13.16 -3.83 -6.76
CA VAL A 106 -14.12 -4.48 -5.85
C VAL A 106 -13.63 -4.54 -4.41
N GLY A 107 -12.34 -4.37 -4.15
CA GLY A 107 -11.81 -4.30 -2.79
C GLY A 107 -10.39 -3.78 -2.73
N SER A 108 -10.00 -3.31 -1.56
CA SER A 108 -8.66 -2.83 -1.24
C SER A 108 -8.15 -3.58 -0.01
N ASP A 109 -6.89 -4.02 -0.06
CA ASP A 109 -6.13 -4.56 1.08
C ASP A 109 -6.87 -5.69 1.82
N SER A 110 -7.57 -5.34 2.89
CA SER A 110 -8.25 -6.26 3.81
C SER A 110 -9.77 -6.25 3.68
N ALA A 111 -10.37 -5.40 2.84
CA ALA A 111 -11.82 -5.24 2.77
C ALA A 111 -12.35 -5.08 1.34
N TYR A 112 -13.61 -5.45 1.15
CA TYR A 112 -14.33 -5.11 -0.08
C TYR A 112 -14.74 -3.64 -0.06
N ASN A 113 -14.85 -3.03 -1.23
CA ASN A 113 -15.62 -1.79 -1.36
C ASN A 113 -17.11 -2.13 -1.18
N GLU A 114 -17.95 -1.19 -0.73
CA GLU A 114 -19.39 -1.47 -0.57
C GLU A 114 -20.10 -1.71 -1.90
N LYS A 115 -19.55 -1.12 -2.97
CA LYS A 115 -20.00 -1.27 -4.36
C LYS A 115 -18.79 -1.34 -5.30
N PRO A 116 -18.91 -1.98 -6.47
CA PRO A 116 -17.85 -1.93 -7.47
C PRO A 116 -17.60 -0.49 -7.96
N VAL A 117 -16.33 -0.11 -8.11
CA VAL A 117 -15.94 1.23 -8.58
C VAL A 117 -15.21 1.09 -9.91
N MET A 118 -15.74 1.70 -10.97
CA MET A 118 -15.08 1.70 -12.28
C MET A 118 -13.99 2.78 -12.33
N VAL A 119 -12.79 2.41 -12.75
CA VAL A 119 -11.66 3.32 -12.92
C VAL A 119 -10.90 3.00 -14.20
N LYS A 120 -10.28 4.02 -14.82
CA LYS A 120 -9.39 3.83 -15.99
C LYS A 120 -7.94 3.63 -15.61
N GLU A 121 -7.56 4.23 -14.49
CA GLU A 121 -6.24 4.15 -13.90
C GLU A 121 -6.37 4.18 -12.37
N PHE A 122 -5.37 3.65 -11.67
CA PHE A 122 -5.29 3.73 -10.21
C PHE A 122 -3.83 3.65 -9.76
N LEU A 123 -3.53 4.30 -8.64
CA LEU A 123 -2.20 4.27 -8.01
C LEU A 123 -2.17 3.18 -6.94
N LEU A 124 -1.11 2.37 -6.94
CA LEU A 124 -0.87 1.30 -5.98
C LEU A 124 0.53 1.45 -5.38
N ALA A 125 0.58 1.77 -4.10
CA ALA A 125 1.81 1.93 -3.33
C ALA A 125 2.31 0.58 -2.80
N PRO A 126 3.57 0.49 -2.34
CA PRO A 126 4.06 -0.71 -1.64
C PRO A 126 3.08 -1.22 -0.56
N SER A 127 2.90 -2.54 -0.51
CA SER A 127 1.96 -3.28 0.36
C SER A 127 0.47 -3.16 0.03
N GLU A 128 0.06 -2.19 -0.78
CA GLU A 128 -1.33 -2.09 -1.16
C GLU A 128 -1.77 -3.25 -2.08
N ILE A 129 -3.03 -3.65 -1.91
CA ILE A 129 -3.67 -4.70 -2.69
C ILE A 129 -4.91 -4.13 -3.38
N ALA A 130 -4.98 -4.29 -4.69
CA ALA A 130 -6.18 -4.02 -5.47
C ALA A 130 -6.85 -5.35 -5.90
N ASP A 131 -8.09 -5.57 -5.48
CA ASP A 131 -8.94 -6.64 -5.99
C ASP A 131 -9.82 -6.08 -7.12
N LEU A 132 -9.54 -6.53 -8.34
CA LEU A 132 -10.02 -5.92 -9.57
C LEU A 132 -10.72 -6.95 -10.45
N ILE A 133 -11.71 -6.49 -11.20
CA ILE A 133 -12.24 -7.21 -12.34
C ILE A 133 -11.90 -6.44 -13.62
N VAL A 134 -11.37 -7.15 -14.61
CA VAL A 134 -11.14 -6.62 -15.96
C VAL A 134 -12.02 -7.41 -16.92
N ASP A 135 -12.80 -6.69 -17.72
CA ASP A 135 -13.66 -7.29 -18.73
C ASP A 135 -13.04 -7.18 -20.12
N PHE A 136 -12.37 -8.26 -20.54
CA PHE A 136 -11.72 -8.31 -21.85
C PHE A 136 -12.72 -8.47 -23.01
N SER A 137 -14.02 -8.71 -22.75
CA SER A 137 -15.02 -8.68 -23.82
C SER A 137 -15.18 -7.28 -24.42
N ASN A 138 -14.86 -6.24 -23.63
CA ASN A 138 -14.95 -4.84 -24.03
C ASN A 138 -13.69 -4.34 -24.78
N SER A 139 -12.71 -5.21 -25.02
CA SER A 139 -11.50 -4.82 -25.74
C SER A 139 -11.74 -4.75 -27.24
N ASN A 140 -11.28 -3.69 -27.90
CA ASN A 140 -11.35 -3.57 -29.36
C ASN A 140 -10.12 -4.16 -30.07
N SER A 141 -9.16 -4.71 -29.33
CA SER A 141 -7.90 -5.26 -29.83
C SER A 141 -7.70 -6.69 -29.35
N ASP A 142 -6.81 -7.44 -30.01
CA ASP A 142 -6.42 -8.78 -29.59
C ASP A 142 -5.24 -8.77 -28.59
N SER A 143 -4.86 -7.58 -28.11
CA SER A 143 -3.88 -7.46 -27.03
C SER A 143 -4.08 -6.19 -26.21
N ALA A 144 -3.67 -6.25 -24.95
CA ALA A 144 -3.62 -5.12 -24.03
C ALA A 144 -2.33 -5.18 -23.22
N ILE A 145 -1.63 -4.06 -23.03
CA ILE A 145 -0.50 -3.99 -22.10
C ILE A 145 -1.01 -3.34 -20.82
N LEU A 146 -0.77 -3.97 -19.67
CA LEU A 146 -0.86 -3.29 -18.39
C LEU A 146 0.42 -2.46 -18.24
N SER A 147 0.24 -1.16 -18.15
CA SER A 147 1.32 -0.17 -18.11
C SER A 147 1.35 0.54 -16.76
N ASN A 148 2.45 1.26 -16.53
CA ASN A 148 2.73 2.10 -15.37
C ASN A 148 3.24 3.47 -15.84
N ASP A 149 2.76 4.55 -15.22
CA ASP A 149 3.28 5.92 -15.42
C ASP A 149 3.65 6.64 -14.09
N ALA A 150 3.75 5.92 -12.97
CA ALA A 150 4.17 6.51 -11.70
C ALA A 150 5.68 6.87 -11.73
N PRO A 151 6.05 8.14 -11.46
CA PRO A 151 7.45 8.54 -11.30
C PRO A 151 8.07 7.91 -10.05
N TYR A 152 9.40 7.88 -10.00
CA TYR A 152 10.15 7.33 -8.88
C TYR A 152 11.45 8.13 -8.64
N PRO A 153 11.75 8.54 -7.38
CA PRO A 153 10.91 8.48 -6.18
C PRO A 153 9.53 9.14 -6.36
N TYR A 154 8.49 8.63 -5.69
CA TYR A 154 7.12 9.12 -5.89
C TYR A 154 6.80 10.22 -4.86
N PRO A 155 6.27 11.40 -5.25
CA PRO A 155 5.60 11.67 -6.53
C PRO A 155 6.39 12.49 -7.55
N SER A 156 7.58 12.98 -7.23
CA SER A 156 8.25 14.05 -8.00
C SER A 156 9.59 13.66 -8.65
N GLY A 157 9.97 12.38 -8.56
CA GLY A 157 11.19 11.86 -9.17
C GLY A 157 11.08 11.68 -10.68
N ASP A 158 11.99 10.86 -11.21
CA ASP A 158 12.10 10.66 -12.65
C ASP A 158 10.88 9.93 -13.22
N PRO A 159 10.47 10.27 -14.46
CA PRO A 159 9.43 9.53 -15.15
C PRO A 159 9.89 8.10 -15.46
N VAL A 160 8.91 7.22 -15.67
CA VAL A 160 9.17 5.87 -16.21
C VAL A 160 9.85 5.92 -17.58
N ASN A 161 10.73 4.96 -17.84
CA ASN A 161 11.34 4.71 -19.13
C ASN A 161 10.56 3.64 -19.91
N GLU A 162 11.04 3.26 -21.10
CA GLU A 162 10.35 2.27 -21.94
C GLU A 162 10.21 0.89 -21.25
N ALA A 163 11.19 0.48 -20.46
CA ALA A 163 11.21 -0.84 -19.84
C ALA A 163 10.27 -0.89 -18.61
N ASN A 164 10.40 0.07 -17.69
CA ASN A 164 9.65 0.06 -16.43
C ASN A 164 8.25 0.69 -16.52
N SER A 165 7.90 1.28 -17.66
CA SER A 165 6.52 1.66 -17.99
C SER A 165 5.63 0.46 -18.38
N LYS A 166 6.21 -0.70 -18.69
CA LYS A 166 5.48 -1.92 -19.08
C LYS A 166 5.48 -2.91 -17.92
N VAL A 167 4.33 -3.51 -17.61
CA VAL A 167 4.19 -4.46 -16.50
C VAL A 167 4.00 -5.88 -17.04
N MET A 168 2.95 -6.09 -17.82
CA MET A 168 2.70 -7.37 -18.50
C MET A 168 1.77 -7.21 -19.71
N LYS A 169 1.80 -8.19 -20.62
CA LYS A 169 0.94 -8.22 -21.81
C LYS A 169 -0.20 -9.23 -21.67
N PHE A 170 -1.40 -8.86 -22.07
CA PHE A 170 -2.51 -9.77 -22.28
C PHE A 170 -2.68 -10.04 -23.76
N ILE A 171 -2.73 -11.32 -24.15
CA ILE A 171 -3.09 -11.77 -25.50
C ILE A 171 -4.54 -12.22 -25.45
N ILE A 172 -5.42 -11.48 -26.11
CA ILE A 172 -6.87 -11.63 -26.04
C ILE A 172 -7.30 -12.49 -27.22
N LYS A 173 -7.75 -13.72 -26.93
CA LYS A 173 -8.23 -14.64 -27.97
C LYS A 173 -9.49 -14.08 -28.64
N GLY A 174 -9.55 -14.25 -29.96
CA GLY A 174 -10.77 -14.01 -30.73
C GLY A 174 -11.89 -14.98 -30.35
N GLY A 175 -13.12 -14.62 -30.76
CA GLY A 175 -14.32 -15.38 -30.47
C GLY A 175 -14.96 -15.00 -29.12
N HIS A 176 -16.28 -14.82 -29.13
CA HIS A 176 -17.03 -14.55 -27.91
C HIS A 176 -17.16 -15.84 -27.08
N VAL A 177 -16.94 -15.74 -25.76
CA VAL A 177 -17.10 -16.86 -24.84
C VAL A 177 -18.29 -16.57 -23.92
N LEU A 178 -19.18 -17.54 -23.72
CA LEU A 178 -20.26 -17.41 -22.75
C LEU A 178 -19.68 -17.23 -21.34
N ASP A 179 -19.89 -16.07 -20.74
CA ASP A 179 -19.44 -15.74 -19.40
C ASP A 179 -20.64 -15.61 -18.44
N LYS A 180 -20.80 -16.62 -17.56
CA LYS A 180 -21.87 -16.66 -16.55
C LYS A 180 -21.52 -15.90 -15.26
N SER A 181 -20.30 -15.33 -15.15
CA SER A 181 -19.91 -14.59 -13.96
C SER A 181 -20.69 -13.28 -13.83
N LYS A 182 -20.95 -12.88 -12.59
CA LYS A 182 -21.70 -11.67 -12.25
C LYS A 182 -20.87 -10.80 -11.31
N ILE A 183 -21.02 -9.49 -11.45
CA ILE A 183 -20.50 -8.50 -10.51
C ILE A 183 -21.73 -7.95 -9.75
N PRO A 184 -21.88 -8.26 -8.45
CA PRO A 184 -22.96 -7.69 -7.67
C PRO A 184 -22.87 -6.16 -7.62
N THR A 185 -24.00 -5.47 -7.68
CA THR A 185 -24.08 -4.00 -7.51
C THR A 185 -23.80 -3.56 -6.08
N THR A 186 -24.04 -4.45 -5.12
CA THR A 186 -23.70 -4.31 -3.70
C THR A 186 -22.80 -5.46 -3.30
N LEU A 187 -21.67 -5.15 -2.69
CA LEU A 187 -20.68 -6.12 -2.23
C LEU A 187 -20.87 -6.34 -0.72
N ILE A 188 -19.96 -5.84 0.13
CA ILE A 188 -20.03 -5.99 1.58
C ILE A 188 -20.27 -4.63 2.21
N LYS A 189 -21.28 -4.52 3.06
CA LYS A 189 -21.53 -3.32 3.86
C LYS A 189 -20.73 -3.39 5.16
N TYR A 190 -20.02 -2.32 5.47
CA TYR A 190 -19.28 -2.15 6.71
C TYR A 190 -19.89 -1.05 7.57
N PRO A 191 -19.53 -0.95 8.86
CA PRO A 191 -19.86 0.22 9.66
C PRO A 191 -19.34 1.49 8.97
N SER A 192 -20.21 2.48 8.82
CA SER A 192 -19.82 3.77 8.28
C SER A 192 -18.89 4.47 9.26
N PRO A 193 -17.82 5.14 8.80
CA PRO A 193 -16.91 5.83 9.67
C PRO A 193 -17.59 7.03 10.31
N ASN A 194 -17.69 7.03 11.64
CA ASN A 194 -18.25 8.13 12.41
C ASN A 194 -17.18 8.71 13.34
N LEU A 195 -16.86 9.99 13.17
CA LEU A 195 -15.84 10.66 13.96
C LEU A 195 -16.21 10.78 15.45
N SER A 196 -17.50 10.78 15.80
CA SER A 196 -17.92 10.84 17.20
C SER A 196 -17.65 9.55 17.97
N ASP A 197 -17.31 8.46 17.28
CA ASP A 197 -16.91 7.19 17.91
C ASP A 197 -15.46 7.23 18.39
N ALA A 198 -14.68 8.25 17.99
CA ALA A 198 -13.28 8.35 18.29
C ALA A 198 -13.04 8.69 19.76
N SER A 199 -12.34 7.79 20.46
CA SER A 199 -11.95 7.95 21.85
C SER A 199 -10.76 8.89 22.04
N VAL A 200 -9.88 8.96 21.03
CA VAL A 200 -8.63 9.72 21.06
C VAL A 200 -8.37 10.31 19.68
N THR A 201 -7.78 11.51 19.65
CA THR A 201 -7.15 12.08 18.45
C THR A 201 -5.64 12.09 18.63
N ARG A 202 -4.90 11.52 17.69
CA ARG A 202 -3.42 11.47 17.67
C ARG A 202 -2.87 12.31 16.53
N TYR A 203 -1.66 12.82 16.74
CA TYR A 203 -0.86 13.44 15.70
C TYR A 203 0.38 12.58 15.49
N ILE A 204 0.55 12.09 14.27
CA ILE A 204 1.64 11.20 13.88
C ILE A 204 2.46 11.94 12.82
N ALA A 205 3.67 12.35 13.13
CA ALA A 205 4.51 13.11 12.20
C ALA A 205 5.61 12.22 11.60
N LEU A 206 5.81 12.33 10.30
CA LEU A 206 6.84 11.63 9.54
C LEU A 206 8.01 12.57 9.30
N TYR A 207 9.20 12.14 9.69
CA TYR A 207 10.42 12.94 9.62
C TYR A 207 11.48 12.23 8.79
N GLU A 208 12.24 13.05 8.08
CA GLU A 208 13.47 12.64 7.41
C GLU A 208 14.62 13.47 7.98
N TYR A 209 15.73 12.78 8.27
CA TYR A 209 16.94 13.36 8.78
C TYR A 209 18.05 13.17 7.75
N THR A 210 18.86 14.21 7.58
CA THR A 210 19.98 14.22 6.64
C THR A 210 21.30 14.44 7.36
N SER A 211 22.38 13.99 6.76
CA SER A 211 23.75 14.27 7.17
C SER A 211 24.11 15.74 6.88
N ASN A 212 25.30 16.17 7.30
CA ASN A 212 25.81 17.51 6.98
C ASN A 212 26.03 17.73 5.47
N THR A 213 26.11 16.66 4.68
CA THR A 213 26.24 16.72 3.22
C THR A 213 24.88 16.71 2.52
N GLY A 214 23.77 16.66 3.27
CA GLY A 214 22.41 16.62 2.74
C GLY A 214 21.88 15.23 2.41
N GLU A 215 22.65 14.17 2.66
CA GLU A 215 22.26 12.79 2.36
C GLU A 215 21.29 12.24 3.43
N PRO A 216 20.19 11.56 3.07
CA PRO A 216 19.31 10.90 4.04
C PRO A 216 20.07 9.91 4.91
N VAL A 217 19.84 9.97 6.23
CA VAL A 217 20.48 9.06 7.21
C VAL A 217 19.50 8.14 7.91
N HIS A 218 18.26 8.58 8.13
CA HIS A 218 17.17 7.80 8.71
C HIS A 218 15.86 8.57 8.62
N LEU A 219 14.76 7.83 8.76
CA LEU A 219 13.42 8.39 8.87
C LEU A 219 12.81 7.95 10.19
N TYR A 220 12.06 8.84 10.83
CA TYR A 220 11.38 8.54 12.08
C TYR A 220 9.91 8.88 12.03
N ILE A 221 9.14 8.09 12.75
CA ILE A 221 7.78 8.43 13.13
C ILE A 221 7.84 9.10 14.52
N ASN A 222 7.21 10.27 14.65
CA ASN A 222 7.22 11.11 15.85
C ASN A 222 8.63 11.39 16.38
N GLY A 223 9.62 11.52 15.48
CA GLY A 223 11.00 11.85 15.82
C GLY A 223 11.68 10.83 16.75
N LYS A 224 11.22 9.57 16.76
CA LYS A 224 11.70 8.51 17.65
C LYS A 224 12.20 7.30 16.86
N PRO A 225 13.32 6.68 17.27
CA PRO A 225 13.74 5.38 16.75
C PRO A 225 12.80 4.27 17.21
N TYR A 226 12.94 3.09 16.61
CA TYR A 226 12.14 1.92 16.95
C TYR A 226 12.26 1.53 18.43
N GLU A 227 13.49 1.56 18.97
CA GLU A 227 13.82 1.13 20.33
C GLU A 227 13.34 2.11 21.41
N ALA A 228 12.92 3.31 21.04
CA ALA A 228 12.37 4.25 22.00
C ALA A 228 11.08 3.70 22.64
N PRO A 229 10.79 4.06 23.91
CA PRO A 229 9.58 3.60 24.59
C PRO A 229 8.32 3.78 23.75
N VAL A 230 7.42 2.79 23.77
CA VAL A 230 6.15 2.83 23.02
C VAL A 230 5.30 4.04 23.42
N THR A 231 4.67 4.65 22.42
CA THR A 231 3.86 5.88 22.56
C THR A 231 2.41 5.64 22.14
N GLU A 232 2.20 4.84 21.09
CA GLU A 232 0.89 4.48 20.58
C GLU A 232 0.39 3.25 21.33
N ILE A 233 -0.48 3.50 22.32
CA ILE A 233 -1.06 2.50 23.20
C ILE A 233 -2.60 2.50 23.05
N PRO A 234 -3.15 1.97 21.94
CA PRO A 234 -4.60 1.92 21.75
C PRO A 234 -5.27 0.87 22.63
N LYS A 235 -6.53 1.14 23.00
CA LYS A 235 -7.38 0.15 23.67
C LYS A 235 -8.01 -0.80 22.65
N VAL A 236 -8.02 -2.10 22.92
CA VAL A 236 -8.76 -3.08 22.09
C VAL A 236 -10.24 -2.67 22.03
N GLY A 237 -10.82 -2.68 20.83
CA GLY A 237 -12.19 -2.23 20.61
C GLY A 237 -12.35 -0.74 20.33
N SER A 238 -11.30 0.08 20.54
CA SER A 238 -11.41 1.53 20.34
C SER A 238 -11.45 1.92 18.87
N THR A 239 -12.00 3.11 18.65
CA THR A 239 -11.83 3.89 17.43
C THR A 239 -11.01 5.13 17.80
N GLU A 240 -10.11 5.54 16.92
CA GLU A 240 -9.27 6.72 17.10
C GLU A 240 -9.18 7.52 15.79
N ILE A 241 -8.97 8.83 15.91
CA ILE A 241 -8.60 9.69 14.77
C ILE A 241 -7.09 9.84 14.79
N TRP A 242 -6.43 9.55 13.68
CA TRP A 242 -5.02 9.86 13.51
C TRP A 242 -4.88 10.93 12.42
N ASN A 243 -4.20 12.02 12.78
CA ASN A 243 -3.77 13.05 11.84
C ASN A 243 -2.28 12.79 11.51
N ILE A 244 -2.03 12.21 10.35
CA ILE A 244 -0.70 11.84 9.89
C ILE A 244 -0.12 13.03 9.13
N ILE A 245 0.94 13.62 9.65
CA ILE A 245 1.60 14.80 9.13
C ILE A 245 2.85 14.33 8.39
N ASN A 246 2.86 14.43 7.08
CA ASN A 246 4.04 14.13 6.30
C ASN A 246 4.88 15.41 6.11
N LEU A 247 6.01 15.50 6.82
CA LEU A 247 6.95 16.63 6.72
C LEU A 247 8.06 16.39 5.69
N THR A 248 8.07 15.26 4.99
CA THR A 248 9.13 14.89 4.02
C THR A 248 8.72 15.25 2.59
N GLU A 249 9.59 14.92 1.63
CA GLU A 249 9.36 15.13 0.21
C GLU A 249 8.74 13.91 -0.50
N ASP A 250 8.86 12.71 0.08
CA ASP A 250 8.25 11.48 -0.48
C ASP A 250 6.84 11.18 0.01
N ASN A 251 6.12 10.39 -0.79
CA ASN A 251 4.90 9.75 -0.33
C ASN A 251 5.22 8.49 0.49
N HIS A 252 4.64 8.39 1.69
CA HIS A 252 4.86 7.23 2.57
C HIS A 252 3.60 6.35 2.63
N PRO A 253 3.63 5.10 2.16
CA PRO A 253 2.54 4.14 2.39
C PRO A 253 2.56 3.72 3.86
N LEU A 254 1.70 4.30 4.70
CA LEU A 254 1.63 3.96 6.12
C LEU A 254 0.81 2.69 6.31
N HIS A 255 1.43 1.66 6.87
CA HIS A 255 0.79 0.42 7.28
C HIS A 255 0.55 0.40 8.79
N ILE A 256 -0.63 -0.03 9.22
CA ILE A 256 -0.97 -0.27 10.63
C ILE A 256 -1.32 -1.74 10.82
N HIS A 257 -0.57 -2.45 11.67
CA HIS A 257 -0.94 -3.81 12.02
C HIS A 257 -2.21 -3.82 12.85
N LEU A 258 -3.02 -4.88 12.68
CA LEU A 258 -4.24 -5.20 13.43
C LEU A 258 -5.42 -4.23 13.24
N GLY A 259 -5.16 -2.92 13.15
CA GLY A 259 -6.14 -1.89 12.87
C GLY A 259 -6.53 -1.83 11.40
N LEU A 260 -7.81 -1.58 11.14
CA LEU A 260 -8.28 -1.14 9.82
C LEU A 260 -8.72 0.31 9.94
N PHE A 261 -8.55 1.08 8.88
CA PHE A 261 -8.89 2.48 8.86
C PHE A 261 -9.54 2.89 7.56
N VAL A 262 -10.23 4.02 7.60
CA VAL A 262 -10.63 4.77 6.42
C VAL A 262 -9.78 6.03 6.33
N ALA A 263 -9.28 6.33 5.13
CA ALA A 263 -8.75 7.65 4.84
C ALA A 263 -9.94 8.59 4.58
N LEU A 264 -9.93 9.77 5.18
CA LEU A 264 -11.02 10.75 5.05
C LEU A 264 -10.65 11.84 4.06
N ASP A 265 -9.49 12.45 4.27
CA ASP A 265 -8.95 13.51 3.42
C ASP A 265 -7.46 13.74 3.65
N GLN A 266 -6.84 14.47 2.72
CA GLN A 266 -5.49 14.99 2.85
C GLN A 266 -5.51 16.50 2.69
N THR A 267 -5.05 17.24 3.69
CA THR A 267 -5.04 18.71 3.69
C THR A 267 -3.60 19.22 3.60
N GLU A 268 -3.32 20.06 2.60
CA GLU A 268 -1.99 20.63 2.36
C GLU A 268 -1.50 21.46 3.56
N LEU A 269 -0.22 21.30 3.87
CA LEU A 269 0.52 22.08 4.86
C LEU A 269 1.11 23.32 4.17
N LEU A 270 0.56 24.49 4.47
CA LEU A 270 1.13 25.78 4.06
C LEU A 270 2.33 26.13 4.94
N ASP A 271 3.26 26.94 4.42
CA ASP A 271 4.47 27.38 5.13
C ASP A 271 5.22 26.21 5.81
N VAL A 272 5.31 25.07 5.11
CA VAL A 272 5.75 23.79 5.68
C VAL A 272 7.13 23.87 6.31
N ASP A 273 8.05 24.69 5.79
CA ASP A 273 9.39 24.85 6.36
C ASP A 273 9.36 25.43 7.77
N LYS A 274 8.56 26.48 7.99
CA LYS A 274 8.36 27.08 9.32
C LYS A 274 7.71 26.11 10.29
N PHE A 275 6.73 25.34 9.81
CA PHE A 275 6.09 24.31 10.62
C PHE A 275 7.07 23.18 10.97
N ARG A 276 7.84 22.71 9.99
CA ARG A 276 8.87 21.68 10.11
C ARG A 276 9.96 22.10 11.11
N GLU A 277 10.40 23.35 11.10
CA GLU A 277 11.34 23.90 12.09
C GLU A 277 10.79 23.81 13.53
N CYS A 278 9.53 24.20 13.74
CA CYS A 278 8.88 24.05 15.04
C CYS A 278 8.79 22.58 15.45
N MET A 279 8.33 21.72 14.54
CA MET A 279 8.15 20.29 14.78
C MET A 279 9.48 19.59 15.06
N LYS A 280 10.60 20.00 14.44
CA LYS A 280 11.94 19.48 14.75
C LYS A 280 12.42 19.89 16.15
N LYS A 281 12.01 21.08 16.64
CA LYS A 281 12.41 21.60 17.96
C LYS A 281 11.55 21.06 19.11
N ILE A 282 10.23 20.99 18.90
CA ILE A 282 9.25 20.71 19.97
C ILE A 282 8.64 19.32 19.84
N ASN A 283 8.52 18.80 18.61
CA ASN A 283 7.89 17.51 18.30
C ASN A 283 6.49 17.35 18.91
N ASP A 284 5.67 18.40 18.77
CA ASP A 284 4.30 18.47 19.29
C ASP A 284 3.46 19.34 18.34
N ALA A 285 2.56 18.70 17.59
CA ALA A 285 1.76 19.36 16.56
C ALA A 285 0.82 20.45 17.13
N ILE A 286 0.31 20.26 18.34
CA ILE A 286 -0.61 21.21 18.98
C ILE A 286 0.17 22.44 19.43
N LYS A 287 1.31 22.26 20.10
CA LYS A 287 2.19 23.39 20.50
C LYS A 287 2.74 24.13 19.28
N CYS A 288 3.01 23.41 18.20
CA CYS A 288 3.38 23.98 16.91
C CYS A 288 2.20 24.53 16.10
N GLN A 289 0.98 24.51 16.65
CA GLN A 289 -0.21 25.14 16.07
C GLN A 289 -0.51 24.62 14.66
N VAL A 290 -0.53 23.30 14.50
CA VAL A 290 -0.75 22.60 13.21
C VAL A 290 -1.91 23.16 12.39
N ASP A 291 -3.02 23.57 13.00
CA ASP A 291 -4.18 24.12 12.29
C ASP A 291 -3.88 25.44 11.56
N LYS A 292 -2.83 26.17 11.94
CA LYS A 292 -2.36 27.36 11.19
C LYS A 292 -1.71 26.98 9.86
N TYR A 293 -1.23 25.76 9.73
CA TYR A 293 -0.48 25.26 8.57
C TYR A 293 -1.32 24.29 7.74
N ALA A 294 -2.05 23.37 8.36
CA ALA A 294 -2.93 22.38 7.72
C ALA A 294 -4.26 22.99 7.26
N ARG A 295 -4.19 23.96 6.35
CA ARG A 295 -5.34 24.72 5.84
C ARG A 295 -5.27 25.01 4.34
N GLY A 296 -4.33 24.38 3.65
CA GLY A 296 -4.20 24.51 2.20
C GLY A 296 -5.24 23.68 1.45
N LYS A 297 -4.93 23.32 0.21
CA LYS A 297 -5.84 22.54 -0.63
C LYS A 297 -6.18 21.20 0.02
N LYS A 298 -7.47 20.91 0.11
CA LYS A 298 -8.00 19.61 0.54
C LYS A 298 -8.14 18.67 -0.66
N ILE A 299 -7.54 17.50 -0.57
CA ILE A 299 -7.64 16.43 -1.56
C ILE A 299 -8.58 15.35 -1.01
N GLU A 300 -9.61 15.03 -1.79
CA GLU A 300 -10.50 13.92 -1.47
C GLU A 300 -9.82 12.57 -1.77
N VAL A 301 -10.14 11.59 -0.95
CA VAL A 301 -9.75 10.20 -1.18
C VAL A 301 -10.45 9.67 -2.43
N PRO A 302 -9.75 9.02 -3.38
CA PRO A 302 -10.37 8.46 -4.58
C PRO A 302 -11.49 7.47 -4.25
N ALA A 303 -12.53 7.43 -5.08
CA ALA A 303 -13.72 6.62 -4.82
C ALA A 303 -13.44 5.12 -4.57
N HIS A 304 -12.43 4.55 -5.24
CA HIS A 304 -12.03 3.16 -5.07
C HIS A 304 -11.27 2.88 -3.76
N GLU A 305 -10.86 3.94 -3.05
CA GLU A 305 -10.12 3.88 -1.80
C GLU A 305 -10.90 4.34 -0.58
N LYS A 306 -12.12 4.88 -0.74
CA LYS A 306 -12.99 5.36 0.36
C LYS A 306 -13.45 4.27 1.34
N GLY A 307 -13.24 2.98 1.02
CA GLY A 307 -13.53 1.85 1.90
C GLY A 307 -12.46 1.62 2.97
N TRP A 308 -12.70 0.67 3.88
CA TRP A 308 -11.74 0.26 4.91
C TRP A 308 -10.48 -0.37 4.30
N LYS A 309 -9.33 -0.11 4.92
CA LYS A 309 -8.00 -0.55 4.48
C LYS A 309 -7.01 -0.60 5.64
N ASN A 310 -5.79 -1.07 5.40
CA ASN A 310 -4.72 -1.10 6.40
C ASN A 310 -3.42 -0.47 5.92
N VAL A 311 -3.38 0.00 4.67
CA VAL A 311 -2.29 0.77 4.07
C VAL A 311 -2.90 1.95 3.34
N TYR A 312 -2.28 3.12 3.43
CA TYR A 312 -2.65 4.27 2.61
C TYR A 312 -1.48 5.21 2.42
N LYS A 313 -1.55 5.98 1.35
CA LYS A 313 -0.50 6.86 0.83
C LYS A 313 -0.53 8.22 1.52
N MET A 314 0.49 8.53 2.31
CA MET A 314 0.63 9.81 2.99
C MET A 314 1.35 10.80 2.07
N MET A 315 0.62 11.71 1.42
CA MET A 315 1.21 12.67 0.49
C MET A 315 2.22 13.61 1.16
N PRO A 316 3.35 13.93 0.50
CA PRO A 316 4.36 14.84 1.04
C PRO A 316 3.79 16.24 1.23
N LYS A 317 4.09 16.87 2.37
CA LYS A 317 3.58 18.21 2.74
C LYS A 317 2.05 18.25 2.91
N TYR A 318 1.43 17.12 3.25
CA TYR A 318 0.01 17.05 3.63
C TYR A 318 -0.15 16.48 5.03
N MET A 319 -1.27 16.84 5.66
CA MET A 319 -1.83 16.14 6.80
C MET A 319 -2.97 15.24 6.31
N THR A 320 -2.79 13.93 6.44
CA THR A 320 -3.81 12.93 6.15
C THR A 320 -4.61 12.64 7.41
N LYS A 321 -5.93 12.77 7.33
CA LYS A 321 -6.83 12.37 8.43
C LYS A 321 -7.39 10.99 8.16
N ILE A 322 -7.17 10.07 9.11
CA ILE A 322 -7.76 8.73 9.08
C ILE A 322 -8.60 8.48 10.34
N LEU A 323 -9.61 7.62 10.20
CA LEU A 323 -10.32 7.03 11.33
C LEU A 323 -9.92 5.55 11.42
N VAL A 324 -9.15 5.19 12.44
CA VAL A 324 -8.67 3.83 12.68
C VAL A 324 -9.53 3.14 13.72
N ARG A 325 -9.83 1.86 13.46
CA ARG A 325 -10.59 0.99 14.34
C ARG A 325 -9.76 -0.23 14.72
N PHE A 326 -9.64 -0.46 16.02
CA PHE A 326 -8.91 -1.58 16.60
C PHE A 326 -9.87 -2.69 17.05
N SER A 327 -10.74 -3.12 16.13
CA SER A 327 -11.66 -4.26 16.26
C SER A 327 -12.06 -4.80 14.89
N TYR A 328 -12.81 -5.90 14.83
CA TYR A 328 -13.33 -6.40 13.56
C TYR A 328 -14.41 -5.49 13.00
N ILE A 329 -14.11 -4.86 11.87
CA ILE A 329 -15.09 -4.09 11.10
C ILE A 329 -16.26 -4.94 10.56
N HIS A 330 -16.11 -6.27 10.49
CA HIS A 330 -17.12 -7.16 9.93
C HIS A 330 -18.27 -7.47 10.90
N SER A 331 -18.00 -7.49 12.20
CA SER A 331 -18.95 -7.95 13.23
C SER A 331 -19.02 -7.03 14.45
N ASN A 332 -18.27 -5.94 14.45
CA ASN A 332 -18.06 -5.06 15.60
C ASN A 332 -17.53 -5.79 16.86
N ALA A 333 -17.01 -7.01 16.70
CA ALA A 333 -16.50 -7.83 17.79
C ALA A 333 -15.02 -7.54 18.06
N SER A 334 -14.60 -7.81 19.29
CA SER A 334 -13.18 -7.88 19.66
C SER A 334 -12.45 -8.98 18.88
N TYR A 335 -11.12 -8.92 18.87
CA TYR A 335 -10.26 -9.97 18.32
C TYR A 335 -10.53 -11.33 19.01
N PRO A 336 -10.53 -12.50 18.31
CA PRO A 336 -10.78 -13.81 18.93
C PRO A 336 -9.51 -14.34 19.63
N PHE A 337 -8.48 -13.52 19.71
CA PHE A 337 -7.18 -13.80 20.30
C PHE A 337 -6.80 -12.63 21.21
N ASP A 338 -5.85 -12.87 22.09
CA ASP A 338 -5.31 -11.82 22.95
C ASP A 338 -4.44 -10.85 22.15
N ALA A 339 -5.02 -9.71 21.78
CA ALA A 339 -4.32 -8.63 21.09
C ALA A 339 -3.32 -7.89 21.99
N THR A 340 -3.30 -8.14 23.30
CA THR A 340 -2.35 -7.52 24.24
C THR A 340 -1.10 -8.37 24.44
N ALA A 341 -1.03 -9.57 23.86
CA ALA A 341 0.10 -10.47 23.96
C ALA A 341 1.39 -9.84 23.38
N GLU A 342 2.50 -10.03 24.09
CA GLU A 342 3.83 -9.65 23.64
C GLU A 342 4.28 -10.51 22.44
N PRO A 343 5.09 -9.98 21.50
CA PRO A 343 5.82 -8.69 21.56
C PRO A 343 4.99 -7.47 21.09
N GLY A 344 3.68 -7.59 20.95
CA GLY A 344 2.81 -6.54 20.42
C GLY A 344 2.83 -6.44 18.90
N TYR A 345 2.51 -5.26 18.39
CA TYR A 345 2.34 -4.98 16.96
C TYR A 345 3.18 -3.77 16.55
N VAL A 346 3.11 -3.39 15.28
CA VAL A 346 3.83 -2.22 14.75
C VAL A 346 2.95 -1.42 13.80
N TYR A 347 3.37 -0.19 13.55
CA TYR A 347 2.92 0.59 12.42
C TYR A 347 4.15 1.29 11.82
N HIS A 348 4.18 1.40 10.50
CA HIS A 348 5.40 1.78 9.79
C HIS A 348 5.11 2.30 8.39
N CYS A 349 6.07 3.03 7.83
CA CYS A 349 6.13 3.20 6.38
C CYS A 349 6.43 1.85 5.73
N HIS A 350 5.79 1.55 4.61
CA HIS A 350 5.97 0.30 3.89
C HIS A 350 6.84 0.47 2.62
N ILE A 351 7.56 1.58 2.51
CA ILE A 351 8.80 1.60 1.74
C ILE A 351 9.83 0.86 2.57
N LEU A 352 10.27 -0.32 2.10
CA LEU A 352 11.04 -1.25 2.94
C LEU A 352 12.37 -0.66 3.41
N ASP A 353 13.03 0.12 2.55
CA ASP A 353 14.28 0.76 2.90
C ASP A 353 14.08 1.87 3.97
N HIS A 354 12.93 2.55 3.99
CA HIS A 354 12.54 3.45 5.09
C HIS A 354 12.22 2.67 6.37
N GLU A 355 11.50 1.55 6.26
CA GLU A 355 11.14 0.67 7.37
C GLU A 355 12.39 0.12 8.10
N ASP A 356 13.30 -0.49 7.33
CA ASP A 356 14.53 -1.12 7.81
C ASP A 356 15.48 -0.10 8.44
N ASN A 357 15.42 1.16 7.97
CA ASN A 357 16.13 2.27 8.57
C ASN A 357 15.19 3.16 9.38
N VAL A 358 14.46 2.48 10.26
CA VAL A 358 13.80 2.94 11.49
C VAL A 358 12.57 3.83 11.34
N MET A 359 11.91 3.83 10.17
CA MET A 359 10.57 4.43 10.00
C MET A 359 9.43 3.49 10.46
N MET A 360 9.64 2.87 11.62
CA MET A 360 8.74 1.90 12.25
C MET A 360 8.64 2.19 13.75
N ARG A 361 7.44 2.03 14.31
CA ARG A 361 7.20 2.19 15.76
C ARG A 361 6.37 1.05 16.32
N PRO A 362 6.63 0.63 17.57
CA PRO A 362 5.81 -0.35 18.26
C PRO A 362 4.40 0.20 18.53
N LEU A 363 3.42 -0.69 18.47
CA LEU A 363 2.01 -0.47 18.78
C LEU A 363 1.61 -1.49 19.85
N LYS A 364 1.28 -1.00 21.06
CA LYS A 364 0.97 -1.86 22.21
C LYS A 364 -0.49 -1.73 22.60
N PHE A 365 -1.23 -2.83 22.60
CA PHE A 365 -2.64 -2.80 22.96
C PHE A 365 -2.86 -2.94 24.46
N THR A 366 -3.93 -2.30 24.96
CA THR A 366 -4.46 -2.48 26.31
C THR A 366 -5.93 -2.91 26.28
N ASN A 367 -6.41 -3.54 27.34
CA ASN A 367 -7.80 -3.96 27.47
C ASN A 367 -8.77 -2.84 27.86
#